data_AF-A0A5N7WEJ7-F1
#
_entry.id   AF-A0A5N7WEJ7-F1
#
_cell.length_a   1.000
_cell.length_b   1.000
_cell.length_c   1.000
_cell.angle_alpha   90.00
_cell.angle_beta   90.00
_cell.angle_gamma   90.00
#
_symmetry.space_group_name_H-M   'P 1'
#
loop_
_entity.id
_entity.type
_entity.pdbx_description
1 polymer ?
#
loop_
_entity_poly.entity_id
_entity_poly.type
_entity_poly.pdbx_seq_one_letter_code
_entity_poly.pdbx_strand_id
1 'polypeptide(L)'
;MSSNTKLIITNPNDATAPLWFGEIWKHVRTALKNIGAYSELNKLEKPYLSDRLEVSFAESGFYSSYPIVVTGINPANFEVTENRKLSIMQAPNTGYSFFPKDENYVYFSLDVGGVANFVLLSIAKVLVDTGYNAFYCEQDDVDEGYVPLTSEYFQSNLEPSHS
;
A
#
# COMPACT_ATOMS: atom_id res chain seq x y z
N MET A 1 -4.42 -21.78 -2.57
CA MET A 1 -4.05 -20.58 -1.78
C MET A 1 -4.37 -19.39 -2.66
N SER A 2 -5.08 -18.39 -2.16
CA SER A 2 -5.31 -17.16 -2.92
C SER A 2 -4.01 -16.36 -2.92
N SER A 3 -3.36 -16.25 -4.07
CA SER A 3 -2.16 -15.43 -4.20
C SER A 3 -2.55 -13.96 -4.07
N ASN A 4 -1.78 -13.20 -3.29
CA ASN A 4 -1.95 -11.77 -3.12
C ASN A 4 -0.70 -11.02 -3.60
N THR A 5 -0.91 -9.88 -4.25
CA THR A 5 0.11 -8.86 -4.45
C THR A 5 0.30 -8.12 -3.14
N LYS A 6 1.55 -7.88 -2.74
CA LYS A 6 1.91 -7.20 -1.48
C LYS A 6 2.76 -5.97 -1.72
N LEU A 7 2.51 -4.94 -0.91
CA LEU A 7 3.32 -3.74 -0.79
C LEU A 7 3.69 -3.58 0.69
N ILE A 8 4.99 -3.54 1.00
CA ILE A 8 5.53 -3.31 2.34
C ILE A 8 6.07 -1.89 2.41
N ILE A 9 5.74 -1.19 3.48
CA ILE A 9 6.12 0.19 3.77
C ILE A 9 6.88 0.23 5.09
N THR A 10 8.05 0.84 5.07
CA THR A 10 8.90 1.07 6.25
C THR A 10 9.31 2.53 6.34
N ASN A 11 9.93 2.93 7.46
CA ASN A 11 10.22 4.33 7.70
C ASN A 11 11.31 4.91 6.78
N PRO A 12 11.26 6.22 6.50
CA PRO A 12 12.40 6.96 5.96
C PRO A 12 13.54 7.00 6.99
N ASN A 13 14.70 6.45 6.67
CA ASN A 13 16.01 6.75 7.29
C ASN A 13 16.19 6.52 8.81
N ASP A 14 15.16 6.15 9.58
CA ASP A 14 15.28 5.81 11.00
C ASP A 14 14.39 4.62 11.37
N ALA A 15 15.03 3.45 11.52
CA ALA A 15 14.40 2.19 11.92
C ALA A 15 13.79 2.23 13.34
N THR A 16 14.13 3.25 14.14
CA THR A 16 13.64 3.41 15.51
C THR A 16 12.47 4.38 15.62
N ALA A 17 12.17 5.15 14.56
CA ALA A 17 11.02 6.03 14.55
C ALA A 17 9.72 5.20 14.56
N PRO A 18 8.66 5.64 15.26
CA PRO A 18 7.37 4.99 15.18
C PRO A 18 6.75 5.19 13.79
N LEU A 19 6.30 4.09 13.18
CA LEU A 19 5.56 4.11 11.93
C LEU A 19 4.07 4.36 12.23
N TRP A 20 3.60 5.59 11.95
CA TRP A 20 2.24 6.02 12.29
C TRP A 20 1.26 5.66 11.17
N PHE A 21 0.40 4.67 11.42
CA PHE A 21 -0.63 4.26 10.46
C PHE A 21 -1.52 5.44 10.02
N GLY A 22 -1.89 6.33 10.93
CA GLY A 22 -2.74 7.48 10.60
C GLY A 22 -2.13 8.42 9.55
N GLU A 23 -0.80 8.55 9.52
CA GLU A 23 -0.08 9.33 8.52
C GLU A 23 -0.01 8.60 7.19
N ILE A 24 0.40 7.33 7.20
CA ILE A 24 0.41 6.46 6.02
C ILE A 24 -0.97 6.43 5.37
N TRP A 25 -2.04 6.31 6.15
CA TRP A 25 -3.41 6.28 5.64
C TRP A 25 -3.84 7.59 4.95
N LYS A 26 -3.30 8.75 5.33
CA LYS A 26 -3.53 10.00 4.60
C LYS A 26 -2.93 9.92 3.19
N HIS A 27 -1.74 9.34 3.04
CA HIS A 27 -1.09 9.13 1.75
C HIS A 27 -1.85 8.10 0.90
N VAL A 28 -2.27 6.98 1.49
CA VAL A 28 -3.09 5.98 0.80
C VAL A 28 -4.39 6.57 0.27
N ARG A 29 -5.12 7.33 1.09
CA ARG A 29 -6.35 8.00 0.65
C ARG A 29 -6.10 8.98 -0.49
N THR A 30 -4.98 9.68 -0.46
CA THR A 30 -4.59 10.61 -1.53
C THR A 30 -4.32 9.85 -2.83
N ALA A 31 -3.56 8.75 -2.77
CA ALA A 31 -3.29 7.90 -3.92
C ALA A 31 -4.57 7.32 -4.52
N LEU A 32 -5.47 6.76 -3.70
CA LEU A 32 -6.74 6.21 -4.15
C LEU A 32 -7.58 7.29 -4.87
N LYS A 33 -7.73 8.48 -4.27
CA LYS A 33 -8.43 9.61 -4.90
C LYS A 33 -7.84 9.98 -6.26
N ASN A 34 -6.51 10.02 -6.37
CA ASN A 34 -5.83 10.41 -7.62
C ASN A 34 -6.10 9.43 -8.77
N ILE A 35 -6.31 8.14 -8.46
CA ILE A 35 -6.57 7.11 -9.47
C ILE A 35 -8.07 6.85 -9.69
N GLY A 36 -8.96 7.69 -9.15
CA GLY A 36 -10.41 7.46 -9.22
C GLY A 36 -10.87 6.20 -8.49
N ALA A 37 -10.02 5.66 -7.61
CA ALA A 37 -10.39 4.61 -6.69
C ALA A 37 -10.93 5.26 -5.41
N TYR A 38 -12.10 4.81 -4.97
CA TYR A 38 -12.69 5.35 -3.76
C TYR A 38 -12.97 4.18 -2.83
N SER A 39 -12.46 4.26 -1.61
CA SER A 39 -12.98 3.41 -0.55
C SER A 39 -14.40 3.88 -0.23
N GLU A 40 -15.33 2.97 0.03
CA GLU A 40 -16.67 3.35 0.53
C GLU A 40 -16.61 4.15 1.86
N LEU A 41 -15.45 4.17 2.52
CA LEU A 41 -15.13 5.03 3.66
C LEU A 41 -15.17 6.54 3.33
N ASN A 42 -15.26 6.97 2.07
CA ASN A 42 -15.50 8.40 1.75
C ASN A 42 -16.83 8.90 2.33
N LYS A 43 -17.74 8.02 2.74
CA LYS A 43 -18.96 8.35 3.50
C LYS A 43 -18.74 8.52 5.00
N LEU A 44 -17.56 8.18 5.51
CA LEU A 44 -17.15 8.31 6.91
C LEU A 44 -16.05 9.38 6.97
N GLU A 45 -16.44 10.65 7.10
CA GLU A 45 -15.54 11.84 7.11
C GLU A 45 -14.38 11.76 8.09
N LYS A 46 -14.49 10.89 9.09
CA LYS A 46 -13.36 10.38 9.86
C LYS A 46 -13.43 8.86 9.74
N PRO A 47 -12.35 8.15 9.36
CA PRO A 47 -12.33 6.75 9.74
C PRO A 47 -12.56 6.76 11.26
N TYR A 48 -13.54 6.00 11.76
CA TYR A 48 -13.80 5.79 13.21
C TYR A 48 -12.55 5.33 13.99
N LEU A 49 -11.44 5.15 13.28
CA LEU A 49 -10.13 4.77 13.70
C LEU A 49 -9.18 5.96 13.90
N SER A 50 -9.38 7.19 13.36
CA SER A 50 -8.43 8.31 13.64
C SER A 50 -8.25 8.54 15.14
N ASP A 51 -9.35 8.42 15.88
CA ASP A 51 -9.39 8.64 17.32
C ASP A 51 -8.91 7.39 18.11
N ARG A 52 -8.74 6.23 17.46
CA ARG A 52 -8.13 5.00 18.02
C ARG A 52 -6.69 4.76 17.55
N LEU A 53 -6.23 5.48 16.53
CA LEU A 53 -4.94 5.29 15.84
C LEU A 53 -3.90 6.37 16.21
N GLU A 54 -4.26 7.38 17.01
CA GLU A 54 -3.30 8.26 17.71
C GLU A 54 -2.54 7.53 18.82
N VAL A 55 -2.94 6.30 19.14
CA VAL A 55 -2.18 5.43 20.02
C VAL A 55 -1.06 4.82 19.18
N SER A 56 0.19 5.23 19.44
CA SER A 56 1.35 4.45 19.03
C SER A 56 1.12 3.03 19.54
N PHE A 57 0.87 2.07 18.65
CA PHE A 57 0.67 0.68 19.08
C PHE A 57 2.01 0.18 19.60
N ALA A 58 2.18 0.29 20.92
CA ALA A 58 3.36 -0.16 21.63
C ALA A 58 3.42 -1.68 21.71
N GLU A 59 2.30 -2.41 21.53
CA GLU A 59 2.26 -3.85 21.65
C GLU A 59 1.19 -4.48 20.73
N SER A 60 1.61 -5.47 19.93
CA SER A 60 0.84 -6.34 19.02
C SER A 60 0.26 -5.71 17.74
N GLY A 61 0.54 -6.36 16.60
CA GLY A 61 0.21 -5.86 15.27
C GLY A 61 -1.27 -5.58 15.02
N PHE A 62 -1.53 -4.74 14.03
CA PHE A 62 -2.86 -4.34 13.57
C PHE A 62 -3.19 -5.07 12.26
N TYR A 63 -4.43 -5.53 12.08
CA TYR A 63 -4.93 -6.03 10.79
C TYR A 63 -6.33 -5.51 10.54
N SER A 64 -6.57 -4.97 9.36
CA SER A 64 -7.89 -4.56 8.90
C SER A 64 -8.04 -4.76 7.40
N SER A 65 -9.27 -4.68 6.90
CA SER A 65 -9.53 -4.88 5.50
C SER A 65 -10.71 -4.06 5.03
N TYR A 66 -10.54 -3.39 3.89
CA TYR A 66 -11.38 -2.30 3.45
C TYR A 66 -11.94 -2.57 2.05
N PRO A 67 -13.26 -2.44 1.85
CA PRO A 67 -13.81 -2.46 0.50
C PRO A 67 -13.35 -1.20 -0.25
N ILE A 68 -12.79 -1.42 -1.44
CA ILE A 68 -12.43 -0.36 -2.37
C ILE A 68 -13.15 -0.60 -3.69
N VAL A 69 -13.54 0.50 -4.33
CA VAL A 69 -14.12 0.50 -5.67
C VAL A 69 -13.09 1.15 -6.58
N VAL A 70 -12.62 0.40 -7.58
CA VAL A 70 -11.68 0.91 -8.59
C VAL A 70 -12.46 1.18 -9.85
N THR A 71 -12.40 2.42 -10.34
CA THR A 71 -13.00 2.82 -11.60
C THR A 71 -11.91 3.02 -12.63
N GLY A 72 -12.05 2.42 -13.80
CA GLY A 72 -11.07 2.53 -14.88
C GLY A 72 -11.75 2.54 -16.24
N ILE A 73 -10.95 2.77 -17.28
CA ILE A 73 -11.39 2.66 -18.67
C ILE A 73 -10.74 1.40 -19.25
N ASN A 74 -11.54 0.51 -19.81
CA ASN A 74 -11.03 -0.70 -20.47
C ASN A 74 -10.48 -0.38 -21.88
N PRO A 75 -9.79 -1.32 -22.57
CA PRO A 75 -9.25 -1.08 -23.91
C PRO A 75 -10.31 -0.75 -24.98
N ALA A 76 -11.59 -0.98 -24.70
CA ALA A 76 -12.71 -0.66 -25.57
C ALA A 76 -13.37 0.71 -25.23
N ASN A 77 -12.70 1.53 -24.41
CA ASN A 77 -13.17 2.86 -23.97
C ASN A 77 -14.47 2.86 -23.16
N PHE A 78 -14.79 1.76 -22.47
CA PHE A 78 -15.90 1.73 -21.51
C PHE A 78 -15.40 1.93 -20.10
N GLU A 79 -16.15 2.71 -19.31
CA GLU A 79 -15.97 2.77 -17.87
C GLU A 79 -16.30 1.41 -17.26
N VAL A 80 -15.37 0.87 -16.48
CA VAL A 80 -15.51 -0.38 -15.74
C VAL A 80 -15.29 -0.11 -14.26
N THR A 81 -16.06 -0.80 -13.43
CA THR A 81 -15.99 -0.69 -11.97
C THR A 81 -15.73 -2.06 -11.36
N GLU A 82 -14.69 -2.15 -10.53
CA GLU A 82 -14.33 -3.37 -9.83
C GLU A 82 -14.38 -3.17 -8.32
N ASN A 83 -15.06 -4.07 -7.63
CA ASN A 83 -15.06 -4.14 -6.17
C ASN A 83 -13.91 -5.02 -5.72
N ARG A 84 -13.03 -4.47 -4.88
CA ARG A 84 -11.87 -5.17 -4.32
C ARG A 84 -11.80 -4.97 -2.81
N LYS A 85 -10.89 -5.69 -2.18
CA LYS A 85 -10.71 -5.67 -0.72
C LYS A 85 -9.23 -5.44 -0.38
N LEU A 86 -8.91 -4.21 0.00
CA LEU A 86 -7.57 -3.82 0.41
C LEU A 86 -7.35 -4.24 1.87
N SER A 87 -6.52 -5.25 2.09
CA SER A 87 -6.07 -5.62 3.43
C SER A 87 -4.85 -4.80 3.83
N ILE A 88 -4.79 -4.42 5.10
CA ILE A 88 -3.71 -3.63 5.67
C ILE A 88 -3.31 -4.25 7.00
N MET A 89 -2.01 -4.38 7.21
CA MET A 89 -1.45 -4.85 8.47
C MET A 89 -0.30 -3.95 8.91
N GLN A 90 -0.14 -3.77 10.22
CA GLN A 90 1.08 -3.25 10.82
C GLN A 90 1.66 -4.31 11.76
N ALA A 91 2.95 -4.60 11.67
CA ALA A 91 3.60 -5.56 12.56
C ALA A 91 5.11 -5.31 12.67
N PRO A 92 5.75 -5.84 13.73
CA PRO A 92 7.21 -5.90 13.77
C PRO A 92 7.74 -6.90 12.74
N ASN A 93 8.90 -6.62 12.18
CA ASN A 93 9.57 -7.52 11.25
C ASN A 93 10.22 -8.70 11.96
N THR A 94 9.67 -9.90 11.76
CA THR A 94 10.21 -11.13 12.33
C THR A 94 10.74 -12.10 11.27
N GLY A 95 10.74 -11.72 9.98
CA GLY A 95 10.98 -12.69 8.90
C GLY A 95 11.52 -12.12 7.59
N TYR A 96 11.37 -10.82 7.30
CA TYR A 96 11.92 -10.24 6.07
C TYR A 96 13.39 -9.88 6.26
N SER A 97 14.24 -10.39 5.36
CA SER A 97 15.69 -10.21 5.40
C SER A 97 16.17 -8.88 4.80
N PHE A 98 15.34 -8.22 3.98
CA PHE A 98 15.70 -7.01 3.23
C PHE A 98 15.56 -5.69 4.03
N PHE A 99 15.10 -5.74 5.29
CA PHE A 99 15.10 -4.60 6.20
C PHE A 99 15.33 -5.05 7.67
N PRO A 100 15.71 -4.14 8.58
CA PRO A 100 16.07 -4.49 9.95
C PRO A 100 15.03 -5.36 10.67
N LYS A 101 15.53 -6.34 11.43
CA LYS A 101 14.71 -7.17 12.32
C LYS A 101 14.12 -6.30 13.44
N ASP A 102 12.90 -6.62 13.86
CA ASP A 102 12.14 -5.95 14.90
C ASP A 102 11.71 -4.50 14.55
N GLU A 103 11.98 -4.03 13.33
CA GLU A 103 11.42 -2.78 12.81
C GLU A 103 9.95 -2.95 12.43
N ASN A 104 9.12 -1.96 12.78
CA ASN A 104 7.72 -1.97 12.39
C ASN A 104 7.55 -1.66 10.91
N TYR A 105 6.73 -2.47 10.23
CA TYR A 105 6.32 -2.22 8.86
C TYR A 105 4.81 -2.20 8.76
N VAL A 106 4.30 -1.54 7.72
CA VAL A 106 2.91 -1.71 7.27
C VAL A 106 2.94 -2.46 5.94
N TYR A 107 2.10 -3.48 5.79
CA TYR A 107 1.84 -4.04 4.46
C TYR A 107 0.42 -3.73 3.99
N PHE A 108 0.29 -3.61 2.68
CA PHE A 108 -0.96 -3.60 1.94
C PHE A 108 -1.01 -4.83 1.05
N SER A 109 -2.16 -5.47 0.95
CA SER A 109 -2.33 -6.61 0.05
C SER A 109 -3.67 -6.58 -0.67
N LEU A 110 -3.63 -6.98 -1.94
CA LEU A 110 -4.79 -7.19 -2.81
C LEU A 110 -4.66 -8.55 -3.50
N ASP A 111 -5.78 -9.13 -3.90
CA ASP A 111 -5.82 -10.34 -4.70
C ASP A 111 -5.14 -10.12 -6.06
N VAL A 112 -4.29 -11.07 -6.48
CA VAL A 112 -3.42 -10.91 -7.66
C VAL A 112 -4.20 -10.51 -8.92
N GLY A 113 -3.66 -9.53 -9.66
CA GLY A 113 -4.18 -9.09 -10.95
C GLY A 113 -3.69 -7.69 -11.34
N GLY A 114 -3.90 -7.30 -12.61
CA GLY A 114 -3.42 -6.00 -13.12
C GLY A 114 -3.95 -4.79 -12.33
N VAL A 115 -5.20 -4.87 -11.84
CA VAL A 115 -5.79 -3.83 -10.98
C VAL A 115 -5.10 -3.75 -9.62
N ALA A 116 -4.71 -4.89 -9.04
CA ALA A 116 -3.98 -4.90 -7.76
C ALA A 116 -2.60 -4.25 -7.90
N ASN A 117 -1.89 -4.56 -8.98
CA ASN A 117 -0.58 -3.96 -9.28
C ASN A 117 -0.72 -2.45 -9.47
N PHE A 118 -1.68 -2.01 -10.29
CA PHE A 118 -1.95 -0.60 -10.51
C PHE A 118 -2.27 0.17 -9.21
N VAL A 119 -3.17 -0.36 -8.37
CA VAL A 119 -3.56 0.27 -7.11
C VAL A 119 -2.39 0.35 -6.13
N LEU A 120 -1.67 -0.75 -5.91
CA LEU A 120 -0.56 -0.79 -4.96
C LEU A 120 0.63 0.05 -5.41
N LEU A 121 0.98 0.04 -6.70
CA LEU A 121 2.04 0.89 -7.24
C LEU A 121 1.69 2.38 -7.17
N SER A 122 0.41 2.74 -7.37
CA SER A 122 -0.06 4.12 -7.21
C SER A 122 0.02 4.60 -5.76
N ILE A 123 -0.30 3.73 -4.80
CA ILE A 123 -0.12 3.99 -3.37
C ILE A 123 1.37 4.16 -3.04
N ALA A 124 2.20 3.23 -3.52
CA ALA A 124 3.63 3.24 -3.27
C ALA A 124 4.29 4.51 -3.79
N LYS A 125 3.91 4.96 -4.99
CA LYS A 125 4.45 6.20 -5.57
C LYS A 125 4.26 7.40 -4.64
N VAL A 126 3.05 7.59 -4.13
CA VAL A 126 2.77 8.71 -3.21
C VAL A 126 3.60 8.59 -1.92
N LEU A 127 3.75 7.39 -1.37
CA LEU A 127 4.51 7.16 -0.15
C LEU A 127 6.02 7.40 -0.34
N VAL A 128 6.58 6.92 -1.44
CA VAL A 128 8.00 7.11 -1.81
C VAL A 128 8.29 8.58 -2.07
N ASP A 129 7.39 9.28 -2.78
CA ASP A 129 7.51 10.73 -3.03
C ASP A 129 7.46 11.54 -1.70
N THR A 130 6.94 10.95 -0.62
CA THR A 130 6.95 11.53 0.75
C THR A 130 8.06 11.00 1.66
N GLY A 131 8.96 10.17 1.11
CA GLY A 131 10.17 9.69 1.77
C GLY A 131 10.09 8.28 2.37
N TYR A 132 8.92 7.63 2.37
CA TYR A 132 8.83 6.26 2.90
C TYR A 132 9.57 5.28 1.99
N ASN A 133 10.11 4.23 2.61
CA ASN A 133 10.63 3.09 1.86
C ASN A 133 9.48 2.15 1.50
N ALA A 134 9.49 1.66 0.27
CA ALA A 134 8.44 0.78 -0.25
C ALA A 134 9.05 -0.42 -0.98
N PHE A 135 8.50 -1.60 -0.72
CA PHE A 135 8.92 -2.86 -1.31
C PHE A 135 7.71 -3.61 -1.85
N TYR A 136 7.82 -4.16 -3.05
CA TYR A 136 6.69 -4.70 -3.78
C TYR A 136 6.93 -6.14 -4.22
N CYS A 137 5.89 -6.97 -4.09
CA CYS A 137 5.95 -8.37 -4.52
C CYS A 137 4.62 -8.77 -5.18
N GLU A 138 4.69 -9.33 -6.39
CA GLU A 138 3.51 -9.76 -7.14
C GLU A 138 2.89 -11.04 -6.61
N GLN A 139 3.67 -11.89 -5.95
CA GLN A 139 3.21 -13.14 -5.35
C GLN A 139 3.85 -13.29 -3.98
N ASP A 140 3.04 -13.52 -2.95
CA ASP A 140 3.50 -13.69 -1.57
C ASP A 140 4.60 -14.75 -1.43
N ASP A 141 5.84 -14.29 -1.45
CA ASP A 141 7.04 -15.07 -1.19
C ASP A 141 7.86 -14.29 -0.16
N VAL A 142 8.11 -14.92 1.00
CA VAL A 142 8.62 -14.25 2.20
C VAL A 142 10.10 -13.91 2.06
N ASP A 143 10.84 -14.61 1.20
CA ASP A 143 12.30 -14.53 1.15
C ASP A 143 12.86 -14.12 -0.22
N GLU A 144 12.09 -14.27 -1.31
CA GLU A 144 12.52 -13.91 -2.67
C GLU A 144 11.44 -13.10 -3.39
N GLY A 145 11.83 -12.05 -4.13
CA GLY A 145 10.90 -11.35 -5.03
C GLY A 145 10.31 -10.01 -4.56
N TYR A 146 10.70 -9.49 -3.39
CA TYR A 146 10.41 -8.10 -3.05
C TYR A 146 11.37 -7.15 -3.78
N VAL A 147 10.82 -6.26 -4.60
CA VAL A 147 11.56 -5.24 -5.35
C VAL A 147 11.44 -3.89 -4.61
N PRO A 148 12.55 -3.22 -4.28
CA PRO A 148 12.51 -1.87 -3.74
C PRO A 148 11.96 -0.90 -4.81
N LEU A 149 10.94 -0.13 -4.43
CA LEU A 149 10.30 0.84 -5.31
C LEU A 149 10.99 2.20 -5.18
N THR A 150 11.97 2.46 -6.03
CA THR A 150 12.66 3.74 -6.10
C THR A 150 11.97 4.71 -7.06
N SER A 151 12.36 5.98 -7.06
CA SER A 151 11.90 6.94 -8.06
C SER A 151 12.23 6.47 -9.49
N GLU A 152 13.39 5.82 -9.71
CA GLU A 152 13.74 5.27 -11.03
C GLU A 152 12.83 4.09 -11.44
N TYR A 153 12.39 3.27 -10.48
CA TYR A 153 11.45 2.19 -10.75
C TYR A 153 10.15 2.74 -11.36
N PHE A 154 9.60 3.80 -10.77
CA PHE A 154 8.35 4.39 -11.26
C PHE A 154 8.51 5.07 -12.62
N GLN A 155 9.63 5.75 -12.87
CA GLN A 155 9.92 6.33 -14.19
C GLN A 155 9.99 5.25 -15.28
N SER A 156 10.53 4.08 -14.96
CA SER A 156 10.73 3.00 -15.92
C SER A 156 9.47 2.14 -16.15
N ASN A 157 8.52 2.12 -15.21
CA ASN A 157 7.40 1.16 -15.21
C ASN A 157 5.99 1.77 -15.12
N LEU A 158 5.84 3.06 -14.77
CA LEU A 158 4.54 3.73 -14.67
C LEU A 158 4.37 4.92 -15.61
N GLU A 159 5.44 5.56 -16.07
CA GLU A 159 5.33 6.62 -17.07
C GLU A 159 5.23 6.00 -18.46
N PRO A 160 4.29 6.45 -19.32
CA PRO A 160 4.26 5.99 -20.69
C PRO A 160 5.60 6.35 -21.33
N SER A 161 6.31 5.34 -21.82
CA SER A 161 7.52 5.54 -22.60
C SER A 161 7.17 6.44 -23.78
N HIS A 162 7.58 7.71 -23.72
CA HIS A 162 7.56 8.59 -24.87
C HIS A 162 8.53 8.02 -25.90
N SER A 163 7.99 7.20 -26.80
CA SER A 163 8.65 6.65 -27.99
C SER A 163 7.77 6.95 -29.19
#